data_AF-A0A351I9R7-F1
#
_entry.id   AF-A0A351I9R7-F1
#
_cell.length_a   1.000
_cell.length_b   1.000
_cell.length_c   1.000
_cell.angle_alpha   90.00
_cell.angle_beta   90.00
_cell.angle_gamma   90.00
#
_symmetry.space_group_name_H-M   'P 1'
#
loop_
_entity.id
_entity.type
_entity.pdbx_description
1 polymer ?
#
loop_
_entity_poly.entity_id
_entity_poly.type
_entity_poly.pdbx_seq_one_letter_code
_entity_poly.pdbx_strand_id
1 'polypeptide(L)'
;MIDKPRYSHATKIAQKLISETKTDIPPVDLNKILSHVGINLLPYPFPEKVSAILLKESDMLVVGVNNAHHPNRQRFSIAHEIGHYLLGHYKDIFVDMSEISEGRFDASDSEHNKVQEQEANYFAGELLMPLFMLKRDFQKTRNVEEVAKLYRVSKDALWIRLLKLKIV
;
A
#
# COMPACT_ATOMS: atom_id res chain seq x y z
N MET A 1 16.94 12.90 -17.97
CA MET A 1 16.28 11.60 -18.24
C MET A 1 15.24 11.41 -17.16
N ILE A 2 14.00 11.06 -17.53
CA ILE A 2 12.93 10.80 -16.56
C ILE A 2 13.07 9.34 -16.12
N ASP A 3 13.14 9.10 -14.81
CA ASP A 3 13.21 7.74 -14.27
C ASP A 3 11.92 6.96 -14.58
N LYS A 4 12.07 5.68 -14.90
CA LYS A 4 10.94 4.78 -15.14
C LYS A 4 10.64 3.98 -13.87
N PRO A 5 9.35 3.73 -13.55
CA PRO A 5 8.98 2.91 -12.39
C PRO A 5 9.57 1.50 -12.44
N ARG A 6 10.16 1.07 -11.34
CA ARG A 6 10.78 -0.24 -11.11
C ARG A 6 9.77 -1.29 -10.68
N TYR A 7 8.71 -1.51 -11.47
CA TYR A 7 7.63 -2.45 -11.12
C TYR A 7 8.12 -3.87 -10.84
N SER A 8 9.10 -4.38 -11.58
CA SER A 8 9.67 -5.71 -11.30
C SER A 8 10.35 -5.79 -9.93
N HIS A 9 10.98 -4.71 -9.48
CA HIS A 9 11.59 -4.63 -8.16
C HIS A 9 10.51 -4.62 -7.07
N ALA A 10 9.47 -3.79 -7.23
CA ALA A 10 8.30 -3.79 -6.36
C ALA A 10 7.64 -5.18 -6.26
N THR A 11 7.48 -5.89 -7.38
CA THR A 11 6.96 -7.26 -7.39
C THR A 11 7.81 -8.19 -6.52
N LYS A 12 9.13 -8.19 -6.74
CA LYS A 12 10.06 -9.07 -6.02
C LYS A 12 10.03 -8.83 -4.52
N ILE A 13 10.01 -7.58 -4.08
CA ILE A 13 9.95 -7.24 -2.66
C ILE A 13 8.62 -7.68 -2.06
N ALA A 14 7.48 -7.37 -2.70
CA ALA A 14 6.17 -7.75 -2.18
C ALA A 14 6.02 -9.27 -2.06
N GLN A 15 6.47 -10.03 -3.07
CA GLN A 15 6.41 -11.50 -3.06
C GLN A 15 7.36 -12.11 -2.03
N LYS A 16 8.57 -11.56 -1.88
CA LYS A 16 9.49 -11.96 -0.82
C LYS A 16 8.84 -11.79 0.55
N LEU A 17 8.21 -10.65 0.78
CA LEU A 17 7.55 -10.33 2.04
C LEU A 17 6.42 -11.32 2.35
N ILE A 18 5.53 -11.58 1.37
CA ILE A 18 4.46 -12.57 1.49
C ILE A 18 5.01 -13.96 1.87
N SER A 19 6.12 -14.36 1.25
CA SER A 19 6.74 -15.65 1.51
C SER A 19 7.37 -15.74 2.90
N GLU A 20 8.07 -14.70 3.34
CA GLU A 20 8.72 -14.65 4.66
C GLU A 20 7.70 -14.64 5.80
N THR A 21 6.58 -13.93 5.63
CA THR A 21 5.54 -13.81 6.64
C THR A 21 4.47 -14.89 6.56
N LYS A 22 4.53 -15.77 5.55
CA LYS A 22 3.56 -16.85 5.31
C LYS A 22 2.11 -16.31 5.23
N THR A 23 1.92 -15.27 4.42
CA THR A 23 0.63 -14.59 4.22
C THR A 23 0.10 -14.76 2.79
N ASP A 24 0.20 -15.97 2.25
CA ASP A 24 -0.16 -16.38 0.89
C ASP A 24 -1.64 -16.82 0.76
N ILE A 25 -2.50 -16.29 1.63
CA ILE A 25 -3.95 -16.49 1.62
C ILE A 25 -4.64 -15.13 1.77
N PRO A 26 -5.66 -14.81 0.95
CA PRO A 26 -6.42 -13.59 1.10
C PRO A 26 -7.37 -13.65 2.31
N PRO A 27 -7.58 -12.52 3.03
CA PRO A 27 -6.85 -11.26 2.90
C PRO A 27 -5.45 -11.35 3.52
N VAL A 28 -4.45 -10.72 2.89
CA VAL A 28 -3.08 -10.67 3.43
C VAL A 28 -3.06 -10.00 4.81
N ASP A 29 -2.47 -10.66 5.80
CA ASP A 29 -2.40 -10.15 7.17
C ASP A 29 -1.33 -9.05 7.29
N LEU A 30 -1.78 -7.79 7.17
CA LEU A 30 -0.88 -6.62 7.23
C LEU A 30 -0.23 -6.44 8.61
N ASN A 31 -0.83 -6.93 9.70
CA ASN A 31 -0.23 -6.79 11.02
C ASN A 31 1.02 -7.66 11.15
N LYS A 32 0.99 -8.88 10.57
CA LYS A 32 2.18 -9.73 10.46
C LYS A 32 3.26 -9.10 9.60
N ILE A 33 2.87 -8.50 8.47
CA ILE A 33 3.78 -7.80 7.57
C ILE A 33 4.48 -6.64 8.29
N LEU A 34 3.71 -5.77 8.94
CA LEU A 34 4.21 -4.62 9.69
C LEU A 34 5.16 -5.07 10.81
N SER A 35 4.78 -6.09 11.57
CA SER A 35 5.61 -6.64 12.65
C SER A 35 6.94 -7.21 12.13
N HIS A 36 6.91 -7.91 10.99
CA HIS A 36 8.11 -8.47 10.35
C HIS A 36 9.07 -7.40 9.85
N VAL A 37 8.53 -6.29 9.34
CA VAL A 37 9.33 -5.15 8.84
C VAL A 37 9.81 -4.22 9.98
N GLY A 38 9.22 -4.33 11.18
CA GLY A 38 9.51 -3.45 12.30
C GLY A 38 8.81 -2.09 12.22
N ILE A 39 7.62 -2.05 11.61
CA ILE A 39 6.79 -0.85 11.48
C ILE A 39 5.62 -0.93 12.45
N ASN A 40 5.42 0.09 13.27
CA ASN A 40 4.25 0.21 14.14
C ASN A 40 3.05 0.79 13.38
N LEU A 41 1.84 0.34 13.68
CA LEU A 41 0.61 0.90 13.12
C LEU A 41 -0.05 1.83 14.13
N LEU A 42 -0.31 3.07 13.73
CA LEU A 42 -1.03 4.05 14.53
C LEU A 42 -2.32 4.49 13.81
N PRO A 43 -3.49 3.97 14.18
CA PRO A 43 -4.76 4.48 13.70
C PRO A 43 -5.02 5.87 14.29
N TYR A 44 -5.28 6.87 13.44
CA TYR A 44 -5.53 8.25 13.87
C TYR A 44 -6.59 8.92 12.97
N PRO A 45 -7.50 9.75 13.51
CA PRO A 45 -8.55 10.40 12.72
C PRO A 45 -8.00 11.64 11.99
N PHE A 46 -7.15 11.42 10.99
CA PHE A 46 -6.63 12.51 10.15
C PHE A 46 -7.76 13.20 9.35
N PRO A 47 -7.53 14.43 8.87
CA PRO A 47 -8.43 15.06 7.90
C PRO A 47 -8.67 14.16 6.68
N GLU A 48 -9.86 14.23 6.07
CA GLU A 48 -10.31 13.31 5.01
C GLU A 48 -9.33 13.17 3.82
N LYS A 49 -8.57 14.23 3.52
CA LYS A 49 -7.59 14.24 2.42
C LYS A 49 -6.34 13.40 2.72
N VAL A 50 -6.02 13.16 3.98
CA VAL A 50 -4.84 12.40 4.41
C VAL A 50 -5.26 10.95 4.67
N SER A 51 -4.70 10.01 3.92
CA SER A 51 -5.09 8.59 4.00
C SER A 51 -4.14 7.77 4.88
N ALA A 52 -2.85 8.05 4.77
CA ALA A 52 -1.82 7.55 5.66
C ALA A 52 -0.58 8.45 5.58
N ILE A 53 0.32 8.28 6.54
CA ILE A 53 1.65 8.88 6.57
C ILE A 53 2.64 7.85 7.10
N LEU A 54 3.87 7.87 6.58
CA LEU A 54 5.00 7.16 7.15
C LEU A 54 5.83 8.14 7.97
N LEU A 55 5.97 7.88 9.25
CA LEU A 55 6.74 8.68 10.19
C LEU A 55 7.95 7.87 10.68
N LYS A 56 9.12 8.49 10.66
CA LYS A 56 10.34 7.94 11.26
C LYS A 56 10.82 8.91 12.33
N GLU A 57 10.72 8.50 13.59
CA GLU A 57 11.20 9.27 14.73
C GLU A 57 12.27 8.46 15.47
N SER A 58 13.52 8.93 15.43
CA SER A 58 14.68 8.22 15.95
C SER A 58 14.75 6.76 15.42
N ASP A 59 14.63 5.78 16.31
CA ASP A 59 14.65 4.34 15.98
C ASP A 59 13.26 3.75 15.75
N MET A 60 12.19 4.55 15.85
CA MET A 60 10.82 4.11 15.67
C MET A 60 10.31 4.45 14.26
N LEU A 61 9.77 3.45 13.58
CA LEU A 61 9.07 3.59 12.32
C LEU A 61 7.58 3.34 12.52
N VAL A 62 6.74 4.27 12.08
CA VAL A 62 5.29 4.26 12.31
C VAL A 62 4.57 4.54 11.00
N VAL A 63 3.57 3.73 10.68
CA VAL A 63 2.54 4.06 9.69
C VAL A 63 1.33 4.62 10.44
N GLY A 64 1.08 5.91 10.27
CA GLY A 64 -0.15 6.55 10.69
C GLY A 64 -1.23 6.31 9.63
N VAL A 65 -2.35 5.68 9.97
CA VAL A 65 -3.45 5.43 9.02
C VAL A 65 -4.71 6.16 9.44
N ASN A 66 -5.42 6.75 8.47
CA ASN A 66 -6.68 7.43 8.75
C ASN A 66 -7.78 6.43 9.12
N ASN A 67 -8.13 6.37 10.41
CA ASN A 67 -9.11 5.41 10.92
C ASN A 67 -10.57 5.78 10.56
N ALA A 68 -10.82 7.00 10.06
CA ALA A 68 -12.12 7.43 9.57
C ALA A 68 -12.42 6.92 8.14
N HIS A 69 -11.39 6.49 7.40
CA HIS A 69 -11.57 5.94 6.06
C HIS A 69 -12.13 4.52 6.08
N HIS A 70 -12.78 4.11 4.99
CA HIS A 70 -13.28 2.75 4.84
C HIS A 70 -12.12 1.72 5.00
N PRO A 71 -12.33 0.56 5.66
CA PRO A 71 -11.26 -0.42 5.91
C PRO A 71 -10.47 -0.86 4.67
N ASN A 72 -11.13 -1.02 3.53
CA ASN A 72 -10.45 -1.34 2.27
C ASN A 72 -9.44 -0.25 1.84
N ARG A 73 -9.77 1.04 2.07
CA ARG A 73 -8.87 2.16 1.79
C ARG A 73 -7.72 2.17 2.78
N GLN A 74 -7.99 1.99 4.07
CA GLN A 74 -6.95 1.87 5.10
C GLN A 74 -5.92 0.78 4.75
N ARG A 75 -6.39 -0.40 4.32
CA ARG A 75 -5.51 -1.52 3.92
C ARG A 75 -4.62 -1.16 2.75
N PHE A 76 -5.16 -0.48 1.74
CA PHE A 76 -4.37 -0.03 0.60
C PHE A 76 -3.34 1.04 1.01
N SER A 77 -3.74 2.02 1.83
CA SER A 77 -2.83 3.06 2.33
C SER A 77 -1.70 2.48 3.16
N ILE A 78 -1.98 1.52 4.05
CA ILE A 78 -0.93 0.83 4.84
C ILE A 78 0.05 0.10 3.91
N ALA A 79 -0.47 -0.67 2.94
CA ALA A 79 0.38 -1.39 1.98
C ALA A 79 1.21 -0.43 1.11
N HIS A 80 0.67 0.74 0.80
CA HIS A 80 1.34 1.80 0.05
C HIS A 80 2.51 2.40 0.85
N GLU A 81 2.31 2.73 2.14
CA GLU A 81 3.40 3.25 3.00
C GLU A 81 4.50 2.20 3.25
N ILE A 82 4.13 0.92 3.42
CA ILE A 82 5.11 -0.17 3.47
C ILE A 82 5.95 -0.21 2.19
N GLY A 83 5.30 0.02 1.04
CA GLY A 83 5.95 0.12 -0.26
C GLY A 83 6.97 1.25 -0.31
N HIS A 84 6.60 2.45 0.14
CA HIS A 84 7.53 3.58 0.23
C HIS A 84 8.78 3.23 1.03
N TYR A 85 8.60 2.66 2.22
CA TYR A 85 9.72 2.28 3.06
C TYR A 85 10.65 1.25 2.40
N LEU A 86 10.08 0.13 1.94
CA LEU A 86 10.89 -0.99 1.44
C LEU A 86 11.53 -0.71 0.08
N LEU A 87 10.98 0.21 -0.72
CA LEU A 87 11.53 0.61 -2.01
C LEU A 87 12.62 1.69 -1.91
N GLY A 88 12.92 2.15 -0.69
CA GLY A 88 13.87 3.23 -0.45
C GLY A 88 13.36 4.56 -0.98
N HIS A 89 12.04 4.80 -0.93
CA HIS A 89 11.48 6.11 -1.23
C HIS A 89 11.74 7.01 -0.03
N TYR A 90 12.90 7.65 -0.01
CA TYR A 90 13.21 8.66 0.99
C TYR A 90 12.36 9.88 0.71
N LYS A 91 11.32 10.04 1.51
CA LYS A 91 10.75 11.35 1.75
C LYS A 91 11.29 11.76 3.11
N ASP A 92 12.24 12.70 3.16
CA ASP A 92 12.58 13.40 4.40
C ASP A 92 11.39 14.27 4.79
N ILE A 93 10.25 13.66 5.15
CA ILE A 93 9.09 14.39 5.59
C ILE A 93 9.20 14.55 7.09
N PHE A 94 9.83 15.65 7.49
CA PHE A 94 9.55 16.27 8.78
C PHE A 94 8.16 16.89 8.69
N VAL A 95 7.11 16.07 8.79
CA VAL A 95 5.76 16.63 8.89
C VAL A 95 5.55 17.06 10.32
N ASP A 96 5.39 18.37 10.53
CA ASP A 96 4.79 18.83 11.76
C ASP A 96 3.32 18.39 11.78
N MET A 97 2.92 17.63 12.80
CA MET A 97 1.53 17.19 12.97
C MET A 97 0.56 18.37 13.03
N SER A 98 1.03 19.57 13.39
CA SER A 98 0.26 20.81 13.32
C SER A 98 -0.16 21.15 11.88
N GLU A 99 0.74 21.02 10.90
CA GLU A 99 0.46 21.28 9.48
C GLU A 99 -0.53 20.30 8.87
N ILE A 100 -0.51 19.04 9.31
CA ILE A 100 -1.53 18.04 8.95
C ILE A 100 -2.87 18.45 9.53
N SER A 101 -2.92 18.81 10.82
CA SER A 101 -4.17 19.15 11.50
C SER A 101 -4.82 20.41 10.93
N GLU A 102 -4.01 21.35 10.44
CA GLU A 102 -4.46 22.58 9.80
C GLU A 102 -4.76 22.41 8.30
N GLY A 103 -4.60 21.20 7.75
CA GLY A 103 -4.87 20.90 6.34
C GLY A 103 -3.91 21.58 5.35
N ARG A 104 -2.72 21.97 5.82
CA ARG A 104 -1.67 22.64 5.03
C ARG A 104 -0.64 21.68 4.45
N PHE A 105 -0.73 20.39 4.80
CA PHE A 105 0.12 19.35 4.24
C PHE A 105 -0.20 19.13 2.76
N ASP A 106 0.72 19.53 1.88
CA ASP A 106 0.70 19.21 0.45
C ASP A 106 1.86 18.26 0.13
N ALA A 107 1.53 17.00 -0.18
CA ALA A 107 2.51 15.95 -0.46
C ALA A 107 3.06 15.99 -1.90
N SER A 108 2.54 16.87 -2.76
CA SER A 108 3.00 17.07 -4.13
C SER A 108 3.98 18.23 -4.16
N ASP A 109 5.21 18.09 -4.68
CA ASP A 109 5.45 18.63 -6.03
C ASP A 109 6.84 18.23 -6.58
N SER A 110 7.02 16.98 -7.01
CA SER A 110 8.11 16.65 -7.93
C SER A 110 7.76 15.50 -8.86
N GLU A 111 8.32 15.48 -10.08
CA GLU A 111 8.20 14.33 -10.99
C GLU A 111 8.85 13.06 -10.40
N HIS A 112 9.85 13.22 -9.53
CA HIS A 112 10.47 12.13 -8.79
C HIS A 112 9.47 11.50 -7.80
N ASN A 113 8.62 12.33 -7.17
CA ASN A 113 7.50 11.84 -6.36
C ASN A 113 6.56 10.99 -7.22
N LYS A 114 6.23 11.40 -8.46
CA LYS A 114 5.30 10.63 -9.30
C LYS A 114 5.77 9.20 -9.60
N VAL A 115 7.07 8.99 -9.86
CA VAL A 115 7.62 7.64 -10.10
C VAL A 115 7.53 6.80 -8.83
N GLN A 116 7.92 7.35 -7.68
CA GLN A 116 7.85 6.67 -6.39
C GLN A 116 6.40 6.34 -5.98
N GLU A 117 5.46 7.25 -6.18
CA GLU A 117 4.02 7.02 -5.97
C GLU A 117 3.50 5.88 -6.86
N GLN A 118 3.94 5.82 -8.13
CA GLN A 118 3.57 4.73 -9.03
C GLN A 118 4.14 3.39 -8.56
N GLU A 119 5.40 3.36 -8.11
CA GLU A 119 6.02 2.17 -7.55
C GLU A 119 5.35 1.70 -6.25
N ALA A 120 5.03 2.62 -5.32
CA ALA A 120 4.34 2.32 -4.07
C ALA A 120 2.91 1.81 -4.31
N ASN A 121 2.17 2.44 -5.23
CA ASN A 121 0.85 1.95 -5.66
C ASN A 121 0.92 0.57 -6.30
N TYR A 122 1.94 0.33 -7.13
CA TYR A 122 2.15 -0.98 -7.73
C TYR A 122 2.48 -2.04 -6.67
N PHE A 123 3.38 -1.71 -5.73
CA PHE A 123 3.74 -2.53 -4.60
C PHE A 123 2.52 -2.89 -3.76
N ALA A 124 1.69 -1.92 -3.37
CA ALA A 124 0.47 -2.15 -2.60
C ALA A 124 -0.48 -3.11 -3.32
N GLY A 125 -0.66 -2.92 -4.63
CA GLY A 125 -1.44 -3.83 -5.46
C GLY A 125 -0.86 -5.25 -5.51
N GLU A 126 0.46 -5.41 -5.60
CA GLU A 126 1.11 -6.74 -5.54
C GLU A 126 1.01 -7.36 -4.16
N LEU A 127 1.23 -6.60 -3.10
CA LEU A 127 1.19 -7.10 -1.73
C LEU A 127 -0.21 -7.59 -1.36
N LEU A 128 -1.25 -6.83 -1.70
CA LEU A 128 -2.63 -7.18 -1.38
C LEU A 128 -3.25 -8.18 -2.35
N MET A 129 -2.85 -8.12 -3.62
CA MET A 129 -3.42 -8.90 -4.72
C MET A 129 -2.30 -9.43 -5.65
N PRO A 130 -1.45 -10.34 -5.15
CA PRO A 130 -0.36 -10.90 -5.94
C PRO A 130 -0.92 -11.78 -7.07
N LEU A 131 -0.22 -11.79 -8.21
CA LEU A 131 -0.72 -12.43 -9.43
C LEU A 131 -1.13 -13.90 -9.21
N PHE A 132 -0.34 -14.66 -8.46
CA PHE A 132 -0.58 -16.10 -8.26
C PHE A 132 -1.86 -16.37 -7.46
N MET A 133 -2.13 -15.59 -6.40
CA MET A 133 -3.38 -15.72 -5.63
C MET A 133 -4.55 -15.21 -6.46
N LEU A 134 -4.40 -14.02 -7.05
CA LEU A 134 -5.51 -13.35 -7.70
C LEU A 134 -6.01 -14.14 -8.91
N LYS A 135 -5.09 -14.65 -9.73
CA LYS A 135 -5.42 -15.49 -10.88
C LYS A 135 -6.14 -16.75 -10.45
N ARG A 136 -5.65 -17.45 -9.42
CA ARG A 136 -6.26 -18.68 -8.88
C ARG A 136 -7.70 -18.42 -8.42
N ASP A 137 -7.92 -17.36 -7.65
CA ASP A 137 -9.22 -17.12 -7.02
C ASP A 137 -10.23 -16.49 -7.99
N PHE A 138 -9.78 -15.60 -8.88
CA PHE A 138 -10.64 -15.02 -9.91
C PHE A 138 -11.11 -16.07 -10.94
N GLN A 139 -10.28 -17.07 -11.26
CA GLN A 139 -10.68 -18.16 -12.15
C GLN A 139 -11.82 -19.03 -11.60
N LYS A 140 -12.00 -19.10 -10.28
CA LYS A 140 -13.04 -19.92 -9.64
C LYS A 140 -14.44 -19.33 -9.79
N THR A 141 -14.56 -18.00 -9.66
CA THR A 141 -15.88 -17.34 -9.62
C THR A 141 -16.10 -16.36 -10.77
N ARG A 142 -15.04 -15.76 -11.31
CA ARG A 142 -15.08 -14.63 -12.26
C ARG A 142 -15.96 -13.46 -11.80
N ASN A 143 -16.23 -13.38 -10.50
CA ASN A 143 -17.09 -12.37 -9.91
C ASN A 143 -16.24 -11.36 -9.13
N VAL A 144 -16.18 -10.14 -9.65
CA VAL A 144 -15.41 -9.02 -9.06
C VAL A 144 -15.87 -8.70 -7.64
N GLU A 145 -17.17 -8.75 -7.36
CA GLU A 145 -17.72 -8.43 -6.04
C GLU A 145 -17.28 -9.46 -4.99
N GLU A 146 -17.33 -10.75 -5.33
CA GLU A 146 -16.91 -11.83 -4.43
C GLU A 146 -15.40 -11.80 -4.18
N VAL A 147 -14.60 -11.59 -5.22
CA VAL A 147 -13.14 -11.52 -5.09
C VAL A 147 -12.72 -10.28 -4.31
N ALA A 148 -13.37 -9.13 -4.53
CA ALA A 148 -13.08 -7.91 -3.76
C ALA A 148 -13.37 -8.11 -2.27
N LYS A 149 -14.49 -8.77 -1.93
CA LYS A 149 -14.82 -9.14 -0.55
C LYS A 149 -13.81 -10.11 0.06
N LEU A 150 -13.41 -11.15 -0.67
CA LEU A 150 -12.41 -12.12 -0.23
C LEU A 150 -11.06 -11.45 0.10
N TYR A 151 -10.61 -10.52 -0.74
CA TYR A 151 -9.33 -9.83 -0.60
C TYR A 151 -9.39 -8.61 0.34
N ARG A 152 -10.61 -8.20 0.75
CA ARG A 152 -10.88 -6.97 1.52
C ARG A 152 -10.26 -5.73 0.87
N VAL A 153 -10.56 -5.55 -0.41
CA VAL A 153 -10.16 -4.41 -1.25
C VAL A 153 -11.39 -3.79 -1.90
N SER A 154 -11.29 -2.55 -2.41
CA SER A 154 -12.38 -1.98 -3.20
C SER A 154 -12.51 -2.69 -4.55
N LYS A 155 -13.72 -2.65 -5.13
CA LYS A 155 -13.96 -3.15 -6.50
C LYS A 155 -13.07 -2.46 -7.52
N ASP A 156 -12.89 -1.16 -7.39
CA ASP A 156 -12.09 -0.36 -8.32
C ASP A 156 -10.62 -0.78 -8.27
N ALA A 157 -10.06 -0.94 -7.06
CA ALA A 157 -8.68 -1.41 -6.89
C ALA A 157 -8.49 -2.81 -7.49
N LEU A 158 -9.45 -3.71 -7.28
CA LEU A 158 -9.44 -5.04 -7.88
C LEU A 158 -9.50 -4.97 -9.40
N TRP A 159 -10.42 -4.18 -9.97
CA TRP A 159 -10.58 -4.06 -11.42
C TRP A 159 -9.32 -3.52 -12.10
N ILE A 160 -8.73 -2.47 -11.54
CA ILE A 160 -7.44 -1.91 -11.99
C ILE A 160 -6.37 -2.99 -11.96
N ARG A 161 -6.30 -3.79 -10.89
CA ARG A 161 -5.30 -4.85 -10.76
C ARG A 161 -5.50 -5.96 -11.79
N LEU A 162 -6.73 -6.40 -12.03
CA LEU A 162 -7.06 -7.43 -13.03
C LEU A 162 -6.62 -7.00 -14.44
N LEU A 163 -6.94 -5.75 -14.84
CA LEU A 163 -6.52 -5.17 -16.11
C LEU A 163 -4.99 -5.06 -16.22
N LYS A 164 -4.33 -4.55 -15.17
CA LYS A 164 -2.86 -4.39 -15.14
C LYS A 164 -2.12 -5.71 -15.25
N LEU A 165 -2.71 -6.79 -14.72
CA LEU A 165 -2.19 -8.15 -14.79
C LEU A 165 -2.67 -8.94 -16.02
N LYS A 166 -3.52 -8.34 -16.88
CA LYS A 166 -4.11 -8.98 -18.05
C LYS A 166 -4.81 -10.30 -17.72
N ILE A 167 -5.51 -10.33 -16.58
CA ILE A 167 -6.35 -11.47 -16.16
C ILE A 167 -7.72 -11.41 -16.86
N VAL A 168 -8.19 -10.18 -17.09
CA VAL A 168 -9.39 -9.84 -17.88
C VAL A 168 -9.00 -8.95 -19.05
#